data_AF-A0A9D4UP07-F1
#
_entry.id   AF-A0A9D4UP07-F1
#
_cell.length_a   1.000
_cell.length_b   1.000
_cell.length_c   1.000
_cell.angle_alpha   90.00
_cell.angle_beta   90.00
_cell.angle_gamma   90.00
#
_symmetry.space_group_name_H-M   'P 1'
#
loop_
_entity.id
_entity.type
_entity.pdbx_description
1 polymer ?
#
loop_
_entity_poly.entity_id
_entity_poly.type
_entity_poly.pdbx_seq_one_letter_code
_entity_poly.pdbx_strand_id
1 'polypeptide(L)'
;MYSHKLYRKQSRCLLALGPSIYLLILIAVTAFGIGGAADADLVVLASRDMPHLWVQTLELEMVRVVSVDDIPNPYRGQADFDPRFLSTLNKLYAWSLINYERVIMLDADNIFLRNTDELFQCGQFCAVFINPCIFHTGLFVLEPSQATFERLIAGLETKENKDGADQGYLMAYFDDLLERPLYKPPANGSKLNGFYRLPLGYQMDASYFYLKLRWNIPCGPNSVITFPSMPWLKPWYWWSWPVLPLGLQWHEGRRSTIGYASELPLLVSEALFYIGTMIIALFVGRRMWLQAEKLQSGKLCAGRTSCADGTLPFVCAMRCLALIGSFLLPAMLIPRTVHPLMVGALVVMALPIYANGIIRALAIGAYAFVASPFLWWASKEILKTTSWRETQVRGWTSSRSEPPSSQLTKMC
;
A
#
# COMPACT_ATOMS: atom_id res chain seq x y z
N MET A 1 37.81 -25.51 30.76
CA MET A 1 37.30 -25.67 29.38
C MET A 1 35.90 -25.06 29.34
N TYR A 2 35.83 -23.73 29.18
CA TYR A 2 34.53 -23.03 29.08
C TYR A 2 33.95 -23.31 27.70
N SER A 3 32.91 -24.12 27.64
CA SER A 3 32.11 -24.32 26.44
C SER A 3 31.38 -23.02 26.15
N HIS A 4 31.93 -22.18 25.27
CA HIS A 4 31.15 -21.17 24.57
C HIS A 4 30.12 -21.93 23.71
N LYS A 5 28.93 -22.19 24.27
CA LYS A 5 27.73 -22.31 23.43
C LYS A 5 27.66 -21.00 22.65
N LEU A 6 28.02 -21.01 21.37
CA LEU A 6 27.65 -19.95 20.45
C LEU A 6 26.12 -19.93 20.41
N TYR A 7 25.51 -19.14 21.29
CA TYR A 7 24.09 -18.83 21.21
C TYR A 7 23.89 -18.08 19.90
N ARG A 8 23.41 -18.78 18.86
CA ARG A 8 22.99 -18.14 17.62
C ARG A 8 21.76 -17.28 17.94
N LYS A 9 21.77 -16.04 17.47
CA LYS A 9 20.68 -15.10 17.70
C LYS A 9 19.43 -15.50 16.91
N GLN A 10 18.28 -14.99 17.30
CA GLN A 10 17.05 -15.03 16.50
C GLN A 10 17.00 -13.78 15.61
N SER A 11 16.32 -13.85 14.47
CA SER A 11 16.10 -12.64 13.68
C SER A 11 14.72 -12.55 13.04
N ARG A 12 14.27 -11.32 12.94
CA ARG A 12 13.10 -10.88 12.18
C ARG A 12 13.66 -10.32 10.88
N CYS A 13 13.37 -10.98 9.77
CA CYS A 13 13.92 -10.60 8.47
C CYS A 13 12.83 -9.99 7.59
N LEU A 14 13.12 -8.81 7.07
CA LEU A 14 12.32 -8.14 6.05
C LEU A 14 13.09 -8.23 4.73
N LEU A 15 12.38 -8.51 3.65
CA LEU A 15 12.95 -8.32 2.32
C LEU A 15 12.63 -6.91 1.81
N ALA A 16 13.69 -6.18 1.45
CA ALA A 16 13.60 -4.89 0.83
C ALA A 16 13.84 -5.00 -0.68
N LEU A 17 12.75 -4.96 -1.45
CA LEU A 17 12.83 -5.00 -2.92
C LEU A 17 12.82 -3.60 -3.52
N GLY A 18 14.01 -3.13 -3.93
CA GLY A 18 14.17 -1.95 -4.78
C GLY A 18 13.94 -0.58 -4.11
N PRO A 19 14.11 0.50 -4.89
CA PRO A 19 14.21 1.88 -4.37
C PRO A 19 12.88 2.49 -3.91
N SER A 20 11.73 1.85 -4.18
CA SER A 20 10.40 2.42 -3.89
C SER A 20 9.82 2.03 -2.53
N ILE A 21 10.46 1.12 -1.78
CA ILE A 21 9.82 0.37 -0.68
C ILE A 21 10.24 0.82 0.73
N TYR A 22 11.21 1.72 0.93
CA TYR A 22 11.69 1.98 2.30
C TYR A 22 10.81 2.71 3.27
N LEU A 23 9.84 3.46 2.76
CA LEU A 23 8.77 3.97 3.62
C LEU A 23 7.97 2.81 4.22
N LEU A 24 7.81 1.72 3.48
CA LEU A 24 7.12 0.49 3.91
C LEU A 24 7.99 -0.31 4.87
N ILE A 25 9.29 -0.41 4.59
CA ILE A 25 10.25 -1.10 5.46
C ILE A 25 10.31 -0.40 6.81
N LEU A 26 10.37 0.93 6.86
CA LEU A 26 10.43 1.65 8.15
C LEU A 26 9.14 1.46 8.98
N ILE A 27 7.97 1.41 8.32
CA ILE A 27 6.68 1.14 8.97
C ILE A 27 6.61 -0.31 9.45
N ALA A 28 7.03 -1.26 8.61
CA ALA A 28 7.10 -2.67 8.97
C ALA A 28 8.09 -2.90 10.13
N VAL A 29 9.25 -2.24 10.10
CA VAL A 29 10.31 -2.22 11.14
C VAL A 29 9.77 -1.69 12.46
N THR A 30 9.02 -0.59 12.45
CA THR A 30 8.47 0.00 13.67
C THR A 30 7.24 -0.73 14.20
N ALA A 31 6.37 -1.24 13.33
CA ALA A 31 5.35 -2.22 13.72
C ALA A 31 5.99 -3.50 14.29
N PHE A 32 7.17 -3.88 13.81
CA PHE A 32 7.99 -4.97 14.34
C PHE A 32 8.61 -4.66 15.71
N GLY A 33 9.00 -3.40 15.95
CA GLY A 33 9.66 -2.91 17.16
C GLY A 33 8.73 -2.65 18.34
N ILE A 34 7.42 -2.54 18.11
CA ILE A 34 6.42 -2.42 19.19
C ILE A 34 6.20 -3.81 19.81
N GLY A 35 6.98 -4.12 20.84
CA GLY A 35 6.60 -5.10 21.86
C GLY A 35 7.22 -6.50 21.77
N GLY A 36 8.38 -6.66 21.12
CA GLY A 36 9.19 -7.88 21.22
C GLY A 36 9.81 -8.05 22.62
N ALA A 37 9.53 -9.15 23.32
CA ALA A 37 10.25 -9.51 24.56
C ALA A 37 11.50 -10.35 24.26
N ALA A 38 11.54 -11.01 23.09
CA ALA A 38 12.68 -11.79 22.63
C ALA A 38 13.81 -10.91 22.07
N ASP A 39 15.05 -11.22 22.46
CA ASP A 39 16.30 -10.69 21.88
C ASP A 39 16.47 -11.19 20.43
N ALA A 40 15.82 -10.50 19.49
CA ALA A 40 15.87 -10.82 18.07
C ALA A 40 16.36 -9.61 17.28
N ASP A 41 17.36 -9.83 16.43
CA ASP A 41 17.89 -8.79 15.55
C ASP A 41 16.87 -8.51 14.42
N LEU A 42 16.72 -7.24 14.05
CA LEU A 42 15.96 -6.84 12.86
C LEU A 42 16.89 -6.77 11.67
N VAL A 43 16.61 -7.59 10.65
CA VAL A 43 17.45 -7.76 9.47
C VAL A 43 16.68 -7.33 8.24
N VAL A 44 17.32 -6.56 7.37
CA VAL A 44 16.79 -6.21 6.05
C VAL A 44 17.70 -6.79 4.97
N LEU A 45 17.16 -7.68 4.15
CA LEU A 45 17.82 -8.12 2.91
C LEU A 45 17.61 -7.04 1.85
N ALA A 46 18.68 -6.40 1.41
CA ALA A 46 18.64 -5.29 0.46
C ALA A 46 19.40 -5.65 -0.82
N SER A 47 18.83 -5.34 -1.98
CA SER A 47 19.60 -5.37 -3.24
C SER A 47 20.78 -4.40 -3.17
N ARG A 48 21.90 -4.72 -3.84
CA ARG A 48 23.05 -3.80 -3.96
C ARG A 48 22.69 -2.46 -4.63
N ASP A 49 21.65 -2.45 -5.45
CA ASP A 49 21.16 -1.24 -6.12
C ASP A 49 20.37 -0.29 -5.19
N MET A 50 20.19 -0.68 -3.92
CA MET A 50 19.56 0.19 -2.92
C MET A 50 20.43 1.44 -2.68
N PRO A 51 19.84 2.66 -2.68
CA PRO A 51 20.60 3.88 -2.46
C PRO A 51 21.31 3.87 -1.09
N HIS A 52 22.58 4.27 -1.03
CA HIS A 52 23.39 4.28 0.20
C HIS A 52 22.75 5.06 1.37
N LEU A 53 22.06 6.16 1.07
CA LEU A 53 21.35 6.95 2.08
C LEU A 53 20.29 6.11 2.83
N TRP A 54 19.70 5.13 2.16
CA TRP A 54 18.61 4.30 2.69
C TRP A 54 19.19 3.23 3.60
N VAL A 55 20.31 2.62 3.20
CA VAL A 55 21.10 1.70 4.03
C VAL A 55 21.55 2.40 5.31
N GLN A 56 22.17 3.57 5.21
CA GLN A 56 22.63 4.34 6.37
C GLN A 56 21.50 4.67 7.33
N THR A 57 20.32 5.05 6.82
CA THR A 57 19.19 5.40 7.68
C THR A 57 18.62 4.18 8.40
N LEU A 58 18.56 3.01 7.74
CA LEU A 58 18.17 1.77 8.39
C LEU A 58 19.17 1.36 9.50
N GLU A 59 20.47 1.50 9.23
CA GLU A 59 21.52 1.21 10.22
C GLU A 59 21.46 2.15 11.44
N LEU A 60 21.10 3.43 11.24
CA LEU A 60 20.87 4.39 12.33
C LEU A 60 19.69 3.99 13.22
N GLU A 61 18.67 3.33 12.65
CA GLU A 61 17.51 2.78 13.37
C GLU A 61 17.80 1.39 13.98
N MET A 62 19.09 1.04 14.15
CA MET A 62 19.55 -0.25 14.69
C MET A 62 19.09 -1.48 13.87
N VAL A 63 18.76 -1.28 12.58
CA VAL A 63 18.43 -2.36 11.64
C VAL A 63 19.69 -2.86 10.96
N ARG A 64 19.91 -4.17 10.97
CA ARG A 64 21.04 -4.78 10.26
C ARG A 64 20.69 -4.94 8.78
N VAL A 65 21.34 -4.19 7.91
CA VAL A 65 21.19 -4.35 6.46
C VAL A 65 22.17 -5.41 5.94
N VAL A 66 21.65 -6.38 5.19
CA VAL A 66 22.43 -7.40 4.49
C VAL A 66 22.26 -7.17 3.00
N SER A 67 23.28 -6.57 2.38
CA SER A 67 23.28 -6.32 0.94
C SER A 67 23.56 -7.61 0.16
N VAL A 68 22.70 -7.92 -0.81
CA VAL A 68 22.78 -9.12 -1.65
C VAL A 68 22.74 -8.75 -3.13
N ASP A 69 23.39 -9.57 -3.95
CA ASP A 69 23.28 -9.50 -5.41
C ASP A 69 21.89 -9.99 -5.83
N ASP A 70 21.27 -9.36 -6.83
CA ASP A 70 19.95 -9.78 -7.30
C ASP A 70 20.03 -11.16 -7.97
N ILE A 71 19.20 -12.11 -7.51
CA ILE A 71 19.07 -13.42 -8.12
C ILE A 71 18.36 -13.24 -9.48
N PRO A 72 19.00 -13.63 -10.61
CA PRO A 72 18.35 -13.54 -11.91
C PRO A 72 17.11 -14.43 -11.94
N ASN A 73 15.95 -13.84 -12.26
CA ASN A 73 14.73 -14.62 -12.37
C ASN A 73 14.70 -15.41 -13.69
N PRO A 74 14.82 -16.76 -13.67
CA PRO A 74 14.85 -17.57 -14.88
C PRO A 74 13.49 -17.59 -15.60
N TYR A 75 12.41 -17.24 -14.89
CA TYR A 75 11.04 -17.23 -15.40
C TYR A 75 10.69 -15.93 -16.15
N ARG A 76 11.61 -14.97 -16.23
CA ARG A 76 11.42 -13.67 -16.91
C ARG A 76 10.94 -13.74 -18.37
N GLY A 77 11.15 -14.88 -19.03
CA GLY A 77 10.78 -15.12 -20.43
C GLY A 77 9.43 -15.81 -20.61
N GLN A 78 8.70 -16.14 -19.53
CA GLN A 78 7.36 -16.70 -19.62
C GLN A 78 6.37 -15.68 -20.22
N ALA A 79 5.37 -16.16 -20.97
CA ALA A 79 4.43 -15.30 -21.70
C ALA A 79 3.65 -14.33 -20.78
N ASP A 80 3.29 -14.78 -19.58
CA ASP A 80 2.52 -14.02 -18.59
C ASP A 80 3.39 -13.49 -17.44
N PHE A 81 4.70 -13.32 -17.65
CA PHE A 81 5.60 -12.83 -16.62
C PHE A 81 5.32 -11.37 -16.25
N ASP A 82 5.12 -11.10 -14.95
CA ASP A 82 4.99 -9.75 -14.43
C ASP A 82 6.36 -9.17 -14.07
N PRO A 83 6.80 -8.03 -14.67
CA PRO A 83 8.07 -7.39 -14.36
C PRO A 83 8.28 -7.06 -12.87
N ARG A 84 7.19 -6.93 -12.09
CA ARG A 84 7.26 -6.72 -10.64
C ARG A 84 7.90 -7.89 -9.90
N PHE A 85 7.96 -9.08 -10.51
CA PHE A 85 8.53 -10.28 -9.90
C PHE A 85 10.03 -10.47 -10.14
N LEU A 86 10.70 -9.54 -10.83
CA LEU A 86 12.12 -9.64 -11.15
C LEU A 86 13.02 -9.92 -9.94
N SER A 87 12.82 -9.21 -8.83
CA SER A 87 13.66 -9.34 -7.64
C SER A 87 13.04 -10.22 -6.55
N THR A 88 11.86 -10.83 -6.78
CA THR A 88 11.15 -11.60 -5.73
C THR A 88 11.95 -12.79 -5.19
N LEU A 89 12.77 -13.42 -6.04
CA LEU A 89 13.62 -14.54 -5.66
C LEU A 89 14.73 -14.17 -4.66
N ASN A 90 15.01 -12.88 -4.44
CA ASN A 90 15.92 -12.45 -3.37
C ASN A 90 15.43 -12.89 -1.98
N LYS A 91 14.15 -13.27 -1.82
CA LYS A 91 13.65 -13.91 -0.58
C LYS A 91 14.46 -15.16 -0.21
N LEU A 92 15.02 -15.87 -1.19
CA LEU A 92 15.79 -17.09 -0.95
C LEU A 92 17.05 -16.84 -0.12
N TYR A 93 17.63 -15.64 -0.15
CA TYR A 93 18.77 -15.29 0.72
C TYR A 93 18.46 -15.39 2.21
N ALA A 94 17.19 -15.43 2.63
CA ALA A 94 16.88 -15.65 4.04
C ALA A 94 17.43 -16.99 4.57
N TRP A 95 17.58 -18.01 3.71
CA TRP A 95 18.23 -19.28 4.08
C TRP A 95 19.75 -19.18 4.22
N SER A 96 20.41 -18.16 3.64
CA SER A 96 21.86 -17.97 3.77
C SER A 96 22.26 -17.23 5.06
N LEU A 97 21.28 -16.76 5.85
CA LEU A 97 21.50 -16.05 7.11
C LEU A 97 21.92 -17.00 8.28
N ILE A 98 22.93 -17.83 8.06
CA ILE A 98 23.39 -18.93 8.94
C ILE A 98 23.85 -18.50 10.35
N ASN A 99 24.03 -17.20 10.57
CA ASN A 99 24.34 -16.62 11.88
C ASN A 99 23.12 -16.62 12.82
N TYR A 100 21.92 -16.84 12.29
CA TYR A 100 20.69 -16.95 13.07
C TYR A 100 20.21 -18.39 13.17
N GLU A 101 19.56 -18.70 14.28
CA GLU A 101 18.98 -20.02 14.50
C GLU A 101 17.58 -20.16 13.88
N ARG A 102 16.85 -19.05 13.86
CA ARG A 102 15.49 -18.93 13.34
C ARG A 102 15.30 -17.56 12.72
N VAL A 103 14.70 -17.54 11.55
CA VAL A 103 14.34 -16.33 10.81
C VAL A 103 12.84 -16.31 10.61
N ILE A 104 12.18 -15.22 11.04
CA ILE A 104 10.80 -14.92 10.62
C ILE A 104 10.92 -13.98 9.43
N MET A 105 10.65 -14.48 8.23
CA MET A 105 10.59 -13.68 7.01
C MET A 105 9.24 -12.97 6.91
N LEU A 106 9.26 -11.69 6.55
CA LEU A 106 8.07 -10.88 6.34
C LEU A 106 8.19 -10.02 5.08
N ASP A 107 7.10 -9.94 4.30
CA ASP A 107 6.97 -8.94 3.25
C ASP A 107 6.68 -7.55 3.83
N ALA A 108 7.12 -6.51 3.14
CA ALA A 108 6.98 -5.12 3.59
C ALA A 108 5.53 -4.61 3.65
N ASP A 109 4.56 -5.37 3.18
CA ASP A 109 3.13 -5.05 3.20
C ASP A 109 2.35 -5.82 4.28
N ASN A 110 3.01 -6.15 5.39
CA ASN A 110 2.41 -6.76 6.56
C ASN A 110 2.51 -5.84 7.79
N ILE A 111 1.53 -5.92 8.68
CA ILE A 111 1.52 -5.23 9.99
C ILE A 111 1.28 -6.26 11.10
N PHE A 112 2.10 -6.21 12.16
CA PHE A 112 1.86 -6.93 13.40
C PHE A 112 0.86 -6.18 14.28
N LEU A 113 -0.11 -6.91 14.84
CA LEU A 113 -1.08 -6.44 15.82
C LEU A 113 -0.68 -6.78 17.26
N ARG A 114 0.23 -7.74 17.43
CA ARG A 114 0.73 -8.21 18.72
C ARG A 114 2.11 -8.85 18.56
N ASN A 115 2.78 -9.08 19.68
CA ASN A 115 3.99 -9.91 19.73
C ASN A 115 3.71 -11.33 19.20
N THR A 116 4.64 -11.85 18.39
CA THR A 116 4.58 -13.20 17.81
C THR A 116 5.88 -13.98 18.02
N ASP A 117 6.57 -13.76 19.15
CA ASP A 117 7.87 -14.38 19.46
C ASP A 117 7.77 -15.91 19.57
N GLU A 118 6.57 -16.44 19.84
CA GLU A 118 6.32 -17.86 19.79
C GLU A 118 6.58 -18.46 18.40
N LEU A 119 6.59 -17.68 17.31
CA LEU A 119 6.95 -18.17 15.98
C LEU A 119 8.41 -18.64 15.90
N PHE A 120 9.31 -18.14 16.75
CA PHE A 120 10.69 -18.61 16.83
C PHE A 120 10.81 -20.06 17.35
N GLN A 121 9.74 -20.63 17.89
CA GLN A 121 9.69 -22.04 18.30
C GLN A 121 9.28 -22.97 17.15
N CYS A 122 8.93 -22.44 15.98
CA CYS A 122 8.57 -23.27 14.84
C CYS A 122 9.77 -24.07 14.27
N GLY A 123 9.49 -25.04 13.41
CA GLY A 123 10.50 -25.91 12.80
C GLY A 123 11.30 -25.27 11.66
N GLN A 124 11.82 -26.09 10.74
CA GLN A 124 12.70 -25.62 9.65
C GLN A 124 11.98 -24.79 8.59
N PHE A 125 10.67 -25.00 8.40
CA PHE A 125 9.84 -24.20 7.51
C PHE A 125 8.40 -24.21 8.00
N CYS A 126 7.83 -23.02 8.18
CA CYS A 126 6.45 -22.85 8.58
C CYS A 126 5.79 -21.69 7.86
N ALA A 127 4.65 -21.92 7.23
CA ALA A 127 3.93 -20.89 6.47
C ALA A 127 2.42 -20.97 6.70
N VAL A 128 1.72 -19.87 6.46
CA VAL A 128 0.26 -19.78 6.58
C VAL A 128 -0.40 -20.13 5.24
N PHE A 129 -1.47 -20.91 5.29
CA PHE A 129 -2.29 -21.25 4.12
C PHE A 129 -3.39 -20.21 3.90
N ILE A 130 -3.41 -19.56 2.72
CA ILE A 130 -4.45 -18.59 2.30
C ILE A 130 -5.71 -19.34 1.90
N ASN A 131 -5.52 -20.50 1.28
CA ASN A 131 -6.58 -21.43 0.95
C ASN A 131 -6.08 -22.86 1.24
N PRO A 132 -6.95 -23.88 1.15
CA PRO A 132 -6.56 -25.24 1.50
C PRO A 132 -5.38 -25.81 0.73
N CYS A 133 -4.95 -25.23 -0.40
CA CYS A 133 -3.89 -25.78 -1.24
C CYS A 133 -2.66 -24.87 -1.35
N ILE A 134 -2.78 -23.58 -1.03
CA ILE A 134 -1.75 -22.57 -1.29
C ILE A 134 -1.35 -21.89 0.01
N PHE A 135 -0.06 -21.98 0.34
CA PHE A 135 0.54 -21.16 1.38
C PHE A 135 1.03 -19.83 0.84
N HIS A 136 0.98 -18.80 1.68
CA HIS A 136 1.45 -17.46 1.36
C HIS A 136 2.93 -17.34 1.75
N THR A 137 3.70 -16.65 0.92
CA THR A 137 5.11 -16.36 1.17
C THR A 137 5.35 -14.98 1.76
N GLY A 138 4.29 -14.25 2.13
CA GLY A 138 4.42 -12.95 2.80
C GLY A 138 4.79 -13.04 4.28
N LEU A 139 4.59 -14.19 4.92
CA LEU A 139 5.10 -14.50 6.25
C LEU A 139 5.43 -15.98 6.33
N PHE A 140 6.68 -16.30 6.65
CA PHE A 140 7.08 -17.67 6.95
C PHE A 140 8.24 -17.70 7.94
N VAL A 141 8.33 -18.79 8.70
CA VAL A 141 9.46 -19.08 9.58
C VAL A 141 10.38 -20.06 8.89
N LEU A 142 11.69 -19.86 9.01
CA LEU A 142 12.67 -20.81 8.51
C LEU A 142 13.85 -21.03 9.47
N GLU A 143 14.51 -22.17 9.32
CA GLU A 143 15.85 -22.42 9.85
C GLU A 143 16.90 -22.14 8.77
N PRO A 144 17.81 -21.16 8.95
CA PRO A 144 18.84 -20.87 7.97
C PRO A 144 19.79 -22.06 7.77
N SER A 145 20.07 -22.39 6.52
CA SER A 145 20.90 -23.53 6.15
C SER A 145 21.50 -23.30 4.79
N GLN A 146 22.83 -23.19 4.73
CA GLN A 146 23.56 -23.02 3.47
C GLN A 146 23.24 -24.14 2.47
N ALA A 147 23.16 -25.39 2.94
CA ALA A 147 22.79 -26.54 2.10
C ALA A 147 21.34 -26.46 1.58
N THR A 148 20.43 -25.81 2.30
CA THR A 148 19.06 -25.58 1.82
C THR A 148 19.02 -24.43 0.84
N PHE A 149 19.75 -23.34 1.11
CA PHE A 149 19.92 -22.24 0.17
C PHE A 149 20.48 -22.72 -1.18
N GLU A 150 21.56 -23.50 -1.19
CA GLU A 150 22.15 -24.04 -2.41
C GLU A 150 21.18 -24.92 -3.19
N ARG A 151 20.40 -25.77 -2.50
CA ARG A 151 19.33 -26.57 -3.13
C ARG A 151 18.20 -25.69 -3.68
N LEU A 152 17.83 -24.62 -2.99
CA LEU A 152 16.84 -23.65 -3.45
C LEU A 152 17.35 -22.88 -4.67
N ILE A 153 18.63 -22.55 -4.77
CA ILE A 153 19.17 -21.92 -5.98
C ILE A 153 19.22 -22.91 -7.13
N ALA A 154 19.73 -24.13 -6.92
CA ALA A 154 19.78 -25.17 -7.95
C ALA A 154 18.39 -25.59 -8.46
N GLY A 155 17.37 -25.53 -7.60
CA GLY A 155 15.99 -25.85 -7.96
C GLY A 155 15.33 -24.86 -8.93
N LEU A 156 15.84 -23.62 -9.05
CA LEU A 156 15.25 -22.57 -9.91
C LEU A 156 15.22 -22.97 -11.39
N GLU A 157 16.17 -23.78 -11.84
CA GLU A 157 16.22 -24.25 -13.24
C GLU A 157 15.33 -25.48 -13.50
N THR A 158 14.93 -26.19 -12.45
CA THR A 158 14.32 -27.54 -12.57
C THR A 158 12.87 -27.61 -12.10
N LYS A 159 12.46 -26.76 -11.16
CA LYS A 159 11.10 -26.75 -10.62
C LYS A 159 10.19 -25.88 -11.50
N GLU A 160 8.99 -26.39 -11.73
CA GLU A 160 7.91 -25.62 -12.35
C GLU A 160 7.50 -24.50 -11.41
N ASN A 161 7.48 -23.27 -11.93
CA ASN A 161 6.99 -22.10 -11.22
C ASN A 161 5.88 -21.44 -12.05
N LYS A 162 4.66 -21.50 -11.53
CA LYS A 162 3.45 -21.07 -12.22
C LYS A 162 3.23 -19.57 -12.24
N ASP A 163 3.71 -18.85 -11.23
CA ASP A 163 3.56 -17.39 -11.13
C ASP A 163 4.83 -16.62 -11.50
N GLY A 164 5.93 -17.34 -11.75
CA GLY A 164 7.24 -16.74 -12.05
C GLY A 164 7.83 -15.94 -10.89
N ALA A 165 7.30 -16.09 -9.66
CA ALA A 165 7.68 -15.34 -8.47
C ALA A 165 8.14 -16.28 -7.34
N ASP A 166 8.41 -15.72 -6.16
CA ASP A 166 8.77 -16.48 -4.98
C ASP A 166 7.65 -17.42 -4.48
N GLN A 167 6.38 -17.02 -4.63
CA GLN A 167 5.24 -17.78 -4.13
C GLN A 167 5.10 -19.13 -4.83
N GLY A 168 5.03 -19.15 -6.16
CA GLY A 168 4.92 -20.36 -6.96
C GLY A 168 6.16 -21.25 -6.82
N TYR A 169 7.35 -20.64 -6.73
CA TYR A 169 8.59 -21.40 -6.55
C TYR A 169 8.65 -22.11 -5.19
N LEU A 170 8.40 -21.39 -4.10
CA LEU A 170 8.45 -21.97 -2.76
C LEU A 170 7.34 -23.03 -2.58
N MET A 171 6.16 -22.82 -3.17
CA MET A 171 5.10 -23.83 -3.24
C MET A 171 5.57 -25.12 -3.91
N ALA A 172 6.31 -25.04 -5.02
CA ALA A 172 6.82 -26.21 -5.72
C ALA A 172 8.00 -26.89 -5.01
N TYR A 173 8.75 -26.15 -4.19
CA TYR A 173 9.86 -26.69 -3.40
C TYR A 173 9.40 -27.37 -2.11
N PHE A 174 8.46 -26.76 -1.39
CA PHE A 174 7.87 -27.27 -0.15
C PHE A 174 6.47 -27.85 -0.41
N ASP A 175 6.39 -28.74 -1.39
CA ASP A 175 5.14 -29.34 -1.89
C ASP A 175 4.43 -30.23 -0.87
N ASP A 176 5.18 -30.76 0.10
CA ASP A 176 4.70 -31.59 1.19
C ASP A 176 4.12 -30.79 2.36
N LEU A 177 4.23 -29.45 2.38
CA LEU A 177 3.81 -28.62 3.52
C LEU A 177 2.32 -28.76 3.83
N LEU A 178 1.49 -29.03 2.83
CA LEU A 178 0.05 -29.21 3.01
C LEU A 178 -0.29 -30.38 3.96
N GLU A 179 0.50 -31.44 3.91
CA GLU A 179 0.30 -32.66 4.71
C GLU A 179 0.87 -32.53 6.13
N ARG A 180 1.54 -31.42 6.42
CA ARG A 180 2.23 -31.20 7.70
C ARG A 180 1.25 -30.80 8.81
N PRO A 181 1.58 -31.09 10.09
CA PRO A 181 0.71 -30.75 11.21
C PRO A 181 0.56 -29.22 11.38
N LEU A 182 -0.56 -28.81 11.99
CA LEU A 182 -0.76 -27.43 12.39
C LEU A 182 0.18 -27.09 13.55
N TYR A 183 0.87 -25.96 13.45
CA TYR A 183 1.76 -25.44 14.47
C TYR A 183 0.99 -25.15 15.77
N LYS A 184 1.54 -25.66 16.88
CA LYS A 184 1.11 -25.35 18.23
C LYS A 184 2.35 -25.01 19.04
N PRO A 185 2.48 -23.78 19.57
CA PRO A 185 3.67 -23.39 20.31
C PRO A 185 3.81 -24.26 21.58
N PRO A 186 4.97 -24.88 21.80
CA PRO A 186 5.18 -25.73 22.97
C PRO A 186 5.30 -24.89 24.25
N ALA A 187 4.59 -25.29 25.30
CA ALA A 187 4.52 -24.54 26.56
C ALA A 187 5.88 -24.37 27.28
N ASN A 188 6.84 -25.25 26.99
CA ASN A 188 8.19 -25.21 27.56
C ASN A 188 9.16 -24.31 26.79
N GLY A 189 8.72 -23.65 25.71
CA GLY A 189 9.55 -22.78 24.88
C GLY A 189 10.57 -23.52 24.00
N SER A 190 10.47 -24.86 23.89
CA SER A 190 11.37 -25.64 23.04
C SER A 190 11.13 -25.36 21.55
N LYS A 191 12.15 -25.56 20.72
CA LYS A 191 12.02 -25.40 19.28
C LYS A 191 11.62 -26.73 18.67
N LEU A 192 10.64 -26.67 17.77
CA LEU A 192 10.18 -27.83 17.03
C LEU A 192 11.16 -28.17 15.90
N ASN A 193 11.08 -29.42 15.46
CA ASN A 193 11.76 -29.95 14.28
C ASN A 193 10.68 -30.45 13.30
N GLY A 194 10.95 -30.34 12.00
CA GLY A 194 10.04 -30.59 10.89
C GLY A 194 9.42 -29.33 10.29
N PHE A 195 8.49 -29.54 9.37
CA PHE A 195 7.70 -28.48 8.75
C PHE A 195 6.31 -28.40 9.40
N TYR A 196 5.73 -27.20 9.48
CA TYR A 196 4.44 -27.00 10.11
C TYR A 196 3.59 -25.98 9.36
N ARG A 197 2.27 -26.18 9.38
CA ARG A 197 1.32 -25.18 8.88
C ARG A 197 1.02 -24.18 9.99
N LEU A 198 1.16 -22.90 9.72
CA LEU A 198 0.80 -21.85 10.67
C LEU A 198 -0.72 -21.59 10.63
N PRO A 199 -1.38 -21.36 11.78
CA PRO A 199 -2.76 -20.89 11.83
C PRO A 199 -2.98 -19.58 11.05
N LEU A 200 -4.18 -19.42 10.46
CA LEU A 200 -4.52 -18.26 9.61
C LEU A 200 -4.34 -16.91 10.32
N GLY A 201 -4.53 -16.87 11.64
CA GLY A 201 -4.34 -15.65 12.43
C GLY A 201 -2.92 -15.05 12.36
N TYR A 202 -1.90 -15.85 12.04
CA TYR A 202 -0.54 -15.34 11.82
C TYR A 202 -0.36 -14.65 10.47
N GLN A 203 -1.32 -14.71 9.56
CA GLN A 203 -1.30 -13.96 8.31
C GLN A 203 -2.72 -13.78 7.76
N MET A 204 -3.37 -12.74 8.24
CA MET A 204 -4.75 -12.42 7.91
C MET A 204 -4.79 -11.50 6.69
N ASP A 205 -5.33 -11.99 5.57
CA ASP A 205 -5.54 -11.16 4.39
C ASP A 205 -6.57 -10.05 4.68
N ALA A 206 -6.15 -8.79 4.46
CA ALA A 206 -7.00 -7.61 4.56
C ALA A 206 -8.28 -7.72 3.71
N SER A 207 -8.25 -8.44 2.59
CA SER A 207 -9.42 -8.71 1.75
C SER A 207 -10.55 -9.40 2.52
N TYR A 208 -10.24 -10.31 3.44
CA TYR A 208 -11.23 -11.01 4.26
C TYR A 208 -11.96 -10.07 5.21
N PHE A 209 -11.26 -9.04 5.71
CA PHE A 209 -11.90 -7.99 6.47
C PHE A 209 -12.81 -7.16 5.59
N TYR A 210 -12.36 -6.67 4.44
CA TYR A 210 -13.16 -5.78 3.59
C TYR A 210 -14.42 -6.44 3.02
N LEU A 211 -14.41 -7.75 2.79
CA LEU A 211 -15.60 -8.49 2.34
C LEU A 211 -16.72 -8.53 3.39
N LYS A 212 -16.39 -8.45 4.69
CA LYS A 212 -17.36 -8.61 5.79
C LYS A 212 -17.41 -7.42 6.75
N LEU A 213 -16.51 -6.46 6.58
CA LEU A 213 -16.19 -5.35 7.49
C LEU A 213 -15.99 -5.79 8.96
N ARG A 214 -15.51 -7.03 9.14
CA ARG A 214 -15.15 -7.60 10.44
C ARG A 214 -14.19 -8.76 10.26
N TRP A 215 -13.30 -8.94 11.23
CA TRP A 215 -12.47 -10.13 11.29
C TRP A 215 -13.30 -11.35 11.65
N ASN A 216 -13.15 -12.42 10.87
CA ASN A 216 -13.69 -13.73 11.17
C ASN A 216 -12.64 -14.79 10.84
N ILE A 217 -11.64 -14.88 11.71
CA ILE A 217 -10.51 -15.79 11.54
C ILE A 217 -10.84 -17.11 12.24
N PRO A 218 -10.81 -18.25 11.52
CA PRO A 218 -11.27 -19.52 12.05
C PRO A 218 -10.31 -20.13 13.08
N CYS A 219 -9.02 -19.79 13.05
CA CYS A 219 -8.01 -20.37 13.94
C CYS A 219 -6.79 -19.47 14.14
N GLY A 220 -6.18 -19.60 15.33
CA GLY A 220 -4.96 -18.90 15.70
C GLY A 220 -5.20 -17.51 16.31
N PRO A 221 -4.13 -16.87 16.82
CA PRO A 221 -4.19 -15.50 17.32
C PRO A 221 -4.28 -14.50 16.15
N ASN A 222 -5.13 -13.48 16.24
CA ASN A 222 -5.16 -12.38 15.26
C ASN A 222 -3.88 -11.54 15.39
N SER A 223 -2.84 -11.91 14.66
CA SER A 223 -1.48 -11.45 14.91
C SER A 223 -0.90 -10.58 13.82
N VAL A 224 -1.10 -10.93 12.54
CA VAL A 224 -0.51 -10.18 11.43
C VAL A 224 -1.56 -9.94 10.37
N ILE A 225 -1.66 -8.70 9.89
CA ILE A 225 -2.47 -8.35 8.71
C ILE A 225 -1.53 -8.28 7.52
N THR A 226 -1.91 -8.94 6.42
CA THR A 226 -1.24 -8.81 5.12
C THR A 226 -2.12 -8.02 4.15
N PHE A 227 -1.51 -7.18 3.32
CA PHE A 227 -2.22 -6.34 2.34
C PHE A 227 -1.91 -6.79 0.90
N PRO A 228 -2.26 -8.01 0.45
CA PRO A 228 -1.90 -8.54 -0.88
C PRO A 228 -2.69 -7.89 -2.03
N SER A 229 -3.56 -6.93 -1.71
CA SER A 229 -4.46 -6.25 -2.65
C SER A 229 -3.73 -5.59 -3.82
N MET A 230 -4.49 -5.28 -4.88
CA MET A 230 -4.01 -4.57 -6.06
C MET A 230 -3.16 -3.35 -5.64
N PRO A 231 -2.09 -2.99 -6.39
CA PRO A 231 -1.16 -1.94 -5.98
C PRO A 231 -1.84 -0.66 -5.51
N TRP A 232 -2.92 -0.23 -6.16
CA TRP A 232 -3.67 0.97 -5.75
C TRP A 232 -4.29 0.84 -4.34
N LEU A 233 -4.81 -0.32 -3.93
CA LEU A 233 -5.44 -0.55 -2.61
C LEU A 233 -4.46 -0.66 -1.44
N LYS A 234 -3.16 -0.49 -1.69
CA LYS A 234 -2.15 -0.66 -0.65
C LYS A 234 -2.27 0.46 0.41
N PRO A 235 -1.97 0.15 1.68
CA PRO A 235 -2.27 1.05 2.80
C PRO A 235 -1.34 2.27 2.88
N TRP A 236 -0.27 2.29 2.09
CA TRP A 236 0.63 3.44 1.97
C TRP A 236 0.17 4.48 0.97
N TYR A 237 -1.06 4.42 0.45
CA TYR A 237 -1.64 5.53 -0.31
C TYR A 237 -2.49 6.41 0.59
N TRP A 238 -2.48 7.73 0.35
CA TRP A 238 -3.15 8.71 1.21
C TRP A 238 -4.66 8.49 1.27
N TRP A 239 -5.26 8.01 0.18
CA TRP A 239 -6.69 7.77 0.10
C TRP A 239 -7.09 6.43 0.71
N SER A 240 -6.14 5.55 0.99
CA SER A 240 -6.44 4.26 1.59
C SER A 240 -7.01 4.43 2.99
N TRP A 241 -6.46 5.30 3.84
CA TRP A 241 -6.93 5.44 5.23
C TRP A 241 -8.30 6.12 5.40
N PRO A 242 -8.74 7.08 4.55
CA PRO A 242 -10.10 7.61 4.62
C PRO A 242 -11.16 6.65 4.05
N VAL A 243 -10.79 5.78 3.11
CA VAL A 243 -11.73 4.90 2.38
C VAL A 243 -11.75 3.48 2.92
N LEU A 244 -10.59 2.98 3.36
CA LEU A 244 -10.36 1.62 3.81
C LEU A 244 -9.98 1.63 5.30
N PRO A 245 -10.84 1.09 6.19
CA PRO A 245 -10.61 1.16 7.64
C PRO A 245 -9.26 0.62 8.12
N LEU A 246 -8.70 -0.44 7.50
CA LEU A 246 -7.39 -0.96 7.92
C LEU A 246 -6.23 -0.05 7.48
N GLY A 247 -6.45 0.86 6.53
CA GLY A 247 -5.48 1.88 6.16
C GLY A 247 -5.21 2.88 7.30
N LEU A 248 -6.16 3.08 8.21
CA LEU A 248 -5.98 3.97 9.37
C LEU A 248 -4.88 3.48 10.31
N GLN A 249 -4.85 2.18 10.63
CA GLN A 249 -3.82 1.60 11.49
C GLN A 249 -2.42 1.76 10.87
N TRP A 250 -2.31 1.55 9.57
CA TRP A 250 -1.06 1.78 8.83
C TRP A 250 -0.65 3.26 8.88
N HIS A 251 -1.60 4.16 8.66
CA HIS A 251 -1.36 5.60 8.70
C HIS A 251 -0.89 6.08 10.09
N GLU A 252 -1.52 5.59 11.16
CA GLU A 252 -1.14 5.92 12.53
C GLU A 252 0.28 5.47 12.86
N GLY A 253 0.64 4.22 12.54
CA GLY A 253 1.99 3.69 12.74
C GLY A 253 3.04 4.49 11.95
N ARG A 254 2.71 4.87 10.72
CA ARG A 254 3.58 5.74 9.92
C ARG A 254 3.75 7.13 10.52
N ARG A 255 2.65 7.75 10.98
CA ARG A 255 2.68 9.07 11.61
C ARG A 255 3.51 9.06 12.88
N SER A 256 3.44 8.00 13.70
CA SER A 256 4.26 7.89 14.91
C SER A 256 5.75 7.71 14.61
N THR A 257 6.09 7.02 13.52
CA THR A 257 7.48 6.70 13.18
C THR A 257 8.17 7.82 12.40
N ILE A 258 7.58 8.23 11.28
CA ILE A 258 8.22 9.12 10.29
C ILE A 258 7.72 10.56 10.46
N GLY A 259 6.49 10.73 10.95
CA GLY A 259 5.78 12.01 10.93
C GLY A 259 5.51 12.49 9.49
N TYR A 260 5.10 13.76 9.37
CA TYR A 260 4.89 14.43 8.07
C TYR A 260 6.08 15.27 7.63
N ALA A 261 7.09 15.44 8.48
CA ALA A 261 8.24 16.31 8.20
C ALA A 261 9.04 15.83 6.98
N SER A 262 9.16 14.52 6.79
CA SER A 262 9.84 13.92 5.63
C SER A 262 9.18 14.25 4.30
N GLU A 263 7.90 14.63 4.31
CA GLU A 263 7.10 14.92 3.11
C GLU A 263 6.89 16.42 2.89
N LEU A 264 7.30 17.24 3.87
CA LEU A 264 7.21 18.69 3.79
C LEU A 264 7.91 19.26 2.53
N PRO A 265 9.11 18.80 2.11
CA PRO A 265 9.72 19.30 0.87
C PRO A 265 8.88 19.00 -0.37
N LEU A 266 8.26 17.82 -0.43
CA LEU A 266 7.38 17.45 -1.54
C LEU A 266 6.12 18.33 -1.55
N LEU A 267 5.49 18.52 -0.38
CA LEU A 267 4.31 19.38 -0.24
C LEU A 267 4.62 20.84 -0.58
N VAL A 268 5.77 21.35 -0.16
CA VAL A 268 6.22 22.72 -0.50
C VAL A 268 6.48 22.82 -2.00
N SER A 269 7.14 21.82 -2.61
CA SER A 269 7.38 21.81 -4.06
C SER A 269 6.08 21.77 -4.86
N GLU A 270 5.10 20.99 -4.41
CA GLU A 270 3.75 20.91 -4.99
C GLU A 270 3.02 22.25 -4.82
N ALA A 271 3.04 22.84 -3.63
CA ALA A 271 2.44 24.15 -3.37
C ALA A 271 3.09 25.26 -4.23
N LEU A 272 4.42 25.27 -4.38
CA LEU A 272 5.15 26.20 -5.23
C LEU A 272 4.81 26.01 -6.71
N PHE A 273 4.69 24.76 -7.18
CA PHE A 273 4.21 24.46 -8.52
C PHE A 273 2.80 25.01 -8.76
N TYR A 274 1.89 24.87 -7.78
CA TYR A 274 0.56 25.46 -7.85
C TYR A 274 0.55 26.97 -7.87
N ILE A 275 1.36 27.59 -7.02
CA ILE A 275 1.50 29.05 -7.00
C ILE A 275 2.07 29.54 -8.34
N GLY A 276 3.08 28.86 -8.89
CA GLY A 276 3.66 29.18 -10.19
C GLY A 276 2.66 29.08 -11.33
N THR A 277 1.92 27.98 -11.41
CA THR A 277 0.85 27.80 -12.42
C THR A 277 -0.26 28.84 -12.27
N MET A 278 -0.64 29.20 -11.04
CA MET A 278 -1.60 30.27 -10.75
C MET A 278 -1.09 31.63 -11.22
N ILE A 279 0.17 31.98 -10.92
CA ILE A 279 0.80 33.23 -11.36
C ILE A 279 0.82 33.32 -12.89
N ILE A 280 1.23 32.25 -13.58
CA ILE A 280 1.24 32.20 -15.05
C ILE A 280 -0.19 32.39 -15.59
N ALA A 281 -1.19 31.70 -15.03
CA ALA A 281 -2.58 31.84 -15.44
C ALA A 281 -3.10 33.28 -15.26
N LEU A 282 -2.73 33.96 -14.17
CA LEU A 282 -3.08 35.36 -13.90
C LEU A 282 -2.39 36.33 -14.87
N PHE A 283 -1.10 36.15 -15.16
CA PHE A 283 -0.37 36.99 -16.12
C PHE A 283 -0.91 36.84 -17.55
N VAL A 284 -1.17 35.60 -17.98
CA VAL A 284 -1.80 35.31 -19.28
C VAL A 284 -3.21 35.88 -19.32
N GLY A 285 -4.00 35.70 -18.25
CA GLY A 285 -5.35 36.26 -18.13
C GLY A 285 -5.37 37.79 -18.21
N ARG A 286 -4.44 38.48 -17.53
CA ARG A 286 -4.31 39.94 -17.56
C ARG A 286 -3.88 40.45 -18.93
N ARG A 287 -2.93 39.79 -19.60
CA ARG A 287 -2.53 40.16 -20.98
C ARG A 287 -3.68 39.98 -21.97
N MET A 288 -4.44 38.88 -21.86
CA MET A 288 -5.62 38.66 -22.70
C MET A 288 -6.73 39.67 -22.42
N TRP A 289 -6.97 40.03 -21.16
CA TRP A 289 -7.94 41.06 -20.80
C TRP A 289 -7.55 42.42 -21.39
N LEU A 290 -6.27 42.80 -21.29
CA LEU A 290 -5.75 44.03 -21.92
C LEU A 290 -5.82 44.00 -23.46
N GLN A 291 -5.61 42.83 -24.09
CA GLN A 291 -5.80 42.67 -25.54
C GLN A 291 -7.28 42.73 -25.93
N ALA A 292 -8.18 42.12 -25.15
CA ALA A 292 -9.62 42.16 -25.37
C ALA A 292 -10.18 43.58 -25.19
N GLU A 293 -9.74 44.31 -24.16
CA GLU A 293 -10.12 45.70 -23.91
C GLU A 293 -9.60 46.63 -25.03
N LYS A 294 -8.39 46.37 -25.58
CA LYS A 294 -7.91 47.05 -26.80
C LYS A 294 -8.72 46.72 -28.04
N LEU A 295 -9.17 45.47 -28.22
CA LEU A 295 -10.11 45.10 -29.29
C LEU A 295 -11.47 45.79 -29.14
N GLN A 296 -11.95 45.95 -27.90
CA GLN A 296 -13.23 46.60 -27.60
C GLN A 296 -13.15 48.14 -27.71
N SER A 297 -11.97 48.72 -27.45
CA SER A 297 -11.71 50.17 -27.55
C SER A 297 -11.28 50.61 -28.96
N GLY A 298 -10.94 49.67 -29.84
CA GLY A 298 -10.60 49.92 -31.24
C GLY A 298 -11.83 50.07 -32.12
N LYS A 299 -12.38 51.30 -32.23
CA LYS A 299 -13.15 51.73 -33.40
C LYS A 299 -12.23 51.76 -34.64
N LEU A 300 -11.84 50.61 -35.20
CA LEU A 300 -11.20 50.50 -36.52
C LEU A 300 -11.06 49.04 -36.96
N CYS A 301 -12.18 48.40 -37.30
CA CYS A 301 -12.18 47.30 -38.25
C CYS A 301 -13.13 47.64 -39.39
N ALA A 302 -12.75 48.66 -40.16
CA ALA A 302 -13.29 48.91 -41.48
C ALA A 302 -12.26 48.42 -42.50
N GLY A 303 -12.56 47.29 -43.14
CA GLY A 303 -11.93 46.88 -44.41
C GLY A 303 -10.69 45.99 -44.31
N ARG A 304 -10.80 44.83 -44.97
CA ARG A 304 -9.76 43.88 -45.41
C ARG A 304 -9.09 42.96 -44.36
N THR A 305 -9.57 41.71 -44.43
CA THR A 305 -8.84 40.42 -44.41
C THR A 305 -7.80 40.17 -43.31
N SER A 306 -8.15 39.17 -42.49
CA SER A 306 -7.28 38.32 -41.66
C SER A 306 -6.80 38.91 -40.33
N CYS A 307 -7.72 38.95 -39.35
CA CYS A 307 -7.35 38.87 -37.94
C CYS A 307 -7.53 37.42 -37.45
N ALA A 308 -6.82 36.47 -38.04
CA ALA A 308 -6.64 35.14 -37.46
C ALA A 308 -5.30 35.14 -36.72
N ASP A 309 -5.27 35.78 -35.55
CA ASP A 309 -4.08 35.82 -34.70
C ASP A 309 -3.89 34.41 -34.09
N GLY A 310 -2.91 33.65 -34.60
CA GLY A 310 -2.60 32.28 -34.16
C GLY A 310 -2.21 32.14 -32.69
N THR A 311 -2.09 33.27 -31.99
CA THR A 311 -1.80 33.39 -30.56
C THR A 311 -2.94 32.90 -29.66
N LEU A 312 -4.22 33.03 -30.08
CA LEU A 312 -5.37 32.62 -29.26
C LEU A 312 -5.49 31.09 -29.07
N PRO A 313 -5.44 30.25 -30.13
CA PRO A 313 -5.50 28.79 -29.97
C PRO A 313 -4.28 28.23 -29.22
N PHE A 314 -3.09 28.81 -29.41
CA PHE A 314 -1.88 28.43 -28.67
C PHE A 314 -2.03 28.66 -27.15
N VAL A 315 -2.60 29.80 -26.75
CA VAL A 315 -2.84 30.12 -25.33
C VAL A 315 -3.94 29.24 -24.72
N CYS A 316 -5.00 28.92 -25.47
CA CYS A 316 -6.01 27.95 -25.03
C CYS A 316 -5.43 26.54 -24.85
N ALA A 317 -4.58 26.08 -25.78
CA ALA A 317 -3.89 24.80 -25.66
C ALA A 317 -2.97 24.75 -24.43
N MET A 318 -2.20 25.81 -24.16
CA MET A 318 -1.36 25.92 -22.96
C MET A 318 -2.18 25.92 -21.66
N ARG A 319 -3.38 26.51 -21.65
CA ARG A 319 -4.31 26.45 -20.50
C ARG A 319 -4.87 25.05 -20.29
N CYS A 320 -5.29 24.37 -21.35
CA CYS A 320 -5.74 22.98 -21.26
C CYS A 320 -4.60 22.07 -20.77
N LEU A 321 -3.38 22.25 -21.26
CA LEU A 321 -2.20 21.50 -20.80
C LEU A 321 -1.84 21.81 -19.34
N ALA A 322 -1.93 23.08 -18.91
CA ALA A 322 -1.70 23.44 -17.51
C ALA A 322 -2.79 22.90 -16.57
N LEU A 323 -4.05 22.85 -17.04
CA LEU A 323 -5.18 22.31 -16.27
C LEU A 323 -5.12 20.78 -16.21
N ILE A 324 -4.88 20.11 -17.33
CA ILE A 324 -4.63 18.67 -17.36
C ILE A 324 -3.41 18.34 -16.50
N GLY A 325 -2.32 19.12 -16.62
CA GLY A 325 -1.13 19.01 -15.80
C GLY A 325 -1.40 19.23 -14.31
N SER A 326 -2.27 20.16 -13.92
CA SER A 326 -2.58 20.43 -12.50
C SER A 326 -3.44 19.34 -11.84
N PHE A 327 -4.20 18.57 -12.62
CA PHE A 327 -4.93 17.38 -12.17
C PHE A 327 -4.09 16.09 -12.26
N LEU A 328 -3.26 15.95 -13.30
CA LEU A 328 -2.43 14.78 -13.52
C LEU A 328 -1.15 14.78 -12.67
N LEU A 329 -0.47 15.93 -12.47
CA LEU A 329 0.75 15.97 -11.66
C LEU A 329 0.52 15.44 -10.24
N PRO A 330 -0.51 15.81 -9.48
CA PRO A 330 -0.75 15.26 -8.14
C PRO A 330 -1.18 13.82 -8.17
N ALA A 331 -1.88 13.40 -9.23
CA ALA A 331 -2.27 12.01 -9.42
C ALA A 331 -1.08 11.12 -9.86
N MET A 332 0.00 11.71 -10.38
CA MET A 332 1.24 11.03 -10.77
C MET A 332 2.35 11.14 -9.72
N LEU A 333 2.44 12.29 -9.03
CA LEU A 333 3.38 12.62 -7.96
C LEU A 333 2.81 12.35 -6.57
N ILE A 334 1.64 11.70 -6.49
CA ILE A 334 0.87 11.44 -5.28
C ILE A 334 1.78 11.42 -4.05
N PRO A 335 1.69 12.42 -3.15
CA PRO A 335 2.15 12.22 -1.79
C PRO A 335 1.47 10.96 -1.33
N ARG A 336 2.24 9.93 -1.00
CA ARG A 336 1.73 8.62 -0.57
C ARG A 336 0.81 8.74 0.66
N THR A 337 0.61 9.93 1.23
CA THR A 337 0.04 10.14 2.56
C THR A 337 -0.82 11.38 2.74
N VAL A 338 -0.63 12.46 1.97
CA VAL A 338 -1.31 13.74 2.17
C VAL A 338 -2.32 13.98 1.05
N HIS A 339 -3.48 14.49 1.45
CA HIS A 339 -4.64 14.62 0.58
C HIS A 339 -4.43 15.69 -0.52
N PRO A 340 -4.58 15.35 -1.81
CA PRO A 340 -4.49 16.31 -2.91
C PRO A 340 -5.68 17.28 -3.02
N LEU A 341 -6.78 17.15 -2.25
CA LEU A 341 -7.92 18.08 -2.33
C LEU A 341 -7.62 19.47 -1.76
N MET A 342 -6.45 19.68 -1.16
CA MET A 342 -5.94 21.03 -0.89
C MET A 342 -5.80 21.86 -2.18
N VAL A 343 -5.74 21.19 -3.34
CA VAL A 343 -5.63 21.77 -4.68
C VAL A 343 -6.99 22.12 -5.32
N GLY A 344 -8.06 21.36 -5.03
CA GLY A 344 -9.37 21.58 -5.66
C GLY A 344 -9.93 22.99 -5.41
N ALA A 345 -9.70 23.52 -4.20
CA ALA A 345 -10.02 24.90 -3.85
C ALA A 345 -9.19 25.93 -4.65
N LEU A 346 -7.92 25.63 -4.95
CA LEU A 346 -7.04 26.46 -5.78
C LEU A 346 -7.49 26.44 -7.26
N VAL A 347 -8.03 25.32 -7.76
CA VAL A 347 -8.59 25.21 -9.12
C VAL A 347 -9.85 26.07 -9.29
N VAL A 348 -10.75 26.08 -8.30
CA VAL A 348 -11.93 26.97 -8.30
C VAL A 348 -11.50 28.44 -8.30
N MET A 349 -10.41 28.77 -7.62
CA MET A 349 -9.82 30.11 -7.61
C MET A 349 -9.10 30.49 -8.91
N ALA A 350 -8.67 29.51 -9.72
CA ALA A 350 -7.89 29.71 -10.94
C ALA A 350 -8.73 29.76 -12.23
N LEU A 351 -9.99 29.30 -12.21
CA LEU A 351 -10.83 29.22 -13.41
C LEU A 351 -11.49 30.58 -13.75
N PRO A 352 -11.23 31.15 -14.96
CA PRO A 352 -11.76 32.46 -15.36
C PRO A 352 -13.28 32.48 -15.62
N ILE A 353 -13.93 31.31 -15.61
CA ILE A 353 -15.39 31.17 -15.68
C ILE A 353 -16.06 31.76 -14.43
N TYR A 354 -15.33 31.82 -13.30
CA TYR A 354 -15.81 32.41 -12.04
C TYR A 354 -15.42 33.88 -11.96
N ALA A 355 -16.30 34.71 -12.53
CA ALA A 355 -16.04 36.10 -12.88
C ALA A 355 -15.85 37.08 -11.70
N ASN A 356 -16.28 36.74 -10.47
CA ASN A 356 -16.13 37.63 -9.31
C ASN A 356 -15.98 36.88 -7.97
N GLY A 357 -15.58 37.60 -6.93
CA GLY A 357 -15.27 37.04 -5.60
C GLY A 357 -16.44 36.34 -4.92
N ILE A 358 -17.68 36.78 -5.17
CA ILE A 358 -18.90 36.17 -4.63
C ILE A 358 -19.16 34.81 -5.30
N ILE A 359 -19.03 34.72 -6.62
CA ILE A 359 -19.17 33.46 -7.37
C ILE A 359 -18.08 32.45 -6.94
N ARG A 360 -16.86 32.91 -6.66
CA ARG A 360 -15.77 32.05 -6.15
C ARG A 360 -16.08 31.52 -4.74
N ALA A 361 -16.55 32.38 -3.84
CA ALA A 361 -16.97 31.97 -2.50
C ALA A 361 -18.16 30.99 -2.55
N LEU A 362 -19.12 31.21 -3.44
CA LEU A 362 -20.24 30.31 -3.68
C LEU A 362 -19.84 29.01 -4.36
N ALA A 363 -18.84 28.99 -5.24
CA ALA A 363 -18.34 27.77 -5.90
C ALA A 363 -17.46 26.93 -4.96
N ILE A 364 -16.65 27.57 -4.10
CA ILE A 364 -15.96 26.90 -2.99
C ILE A 364 -17.00 26.37 -2.00
N GLY A 365 -18.02 27.17 -1.69
CA GLY A 365 -19.16 26.76 -0.87
C GLY A 365 -19.95 25.61 -1.49
N ALA A 366 -20.18 25.60 -2.81
CA ALA A 366 -20.88 24.55 -3.54
C ALA A 366 -20.03 23.28 -3.67
N TYR A 367 -18.73 23.41 -3.90
CA TYR A 367 -17.78 22.31 -3.88
C TYR A 367 -17.70 21.68 -2.48
N ALA A 368 -17.59 22.50 -1.43
CA ALA A 368 -17.69 22.06 -0.05
C ALA A 368 -19.08 21.46 0.23
N PHE A 369 -20.16 22.01 -0.31
CA PHE A 369 -21.54 21.54 -0.15
C PHE A 369 -21.86 20.28 -0.97
N VAL A 370 -21.14 20.00 -2.07
CA VAL A 370 -21.25 18.77 -2.89
C VAL A 370 -20.28 17.70 -2.41
N ALA A 371 -19.15 18.05 -1.81
CA ALA A 371 -18.28 17.12 -1.10
C ALA A 371 -18.84 16.78 0.30
N SER A 372 -19.51 17.73 0.94
CA SER A 372 -20.14 17.57 2.26
C SER A 372 -21.18 16.45 2.33
N PRO A 373 -22.03 16.12 1.33
CA PRO A 373 -23.01 15.06 1.41
C PRO A 373 -22.35 13.71 1.21
N PHE A 374 -21.20 13.60 0.50
CA PHE A 374 -20.40 12.38 0.47
C PHE A 374 -19.65 12.17 1.79
N LEU A 375 -19.05 13.22 2.34
CA LEU A 375 -18.41 13.20 3.67
C LEU A 375 -19.45 12.96 4.78
N TRP A 376 -20.63 13.56 4.68
CA TRP A 376 -21.75 13.42 5.62
C TRP A 376 -22.51 12.11 5.41
N TRP A 377 -22.65 11.58 4.19
CA TRP A 377 -23.17 10.24 3.94
C TRP A 377 -22.21 9.18 4.46
N ALA A 378 -20.90 9.30 4.20
CA ALA A 378 -19.89 8.46 4.83
C ALA A 378 -19.96 8.57 6.36
N SER A 379 -20.05 9.78 6.91
CA SER A 379 -20.23 10.01 8.35
C SER A 379 -21.57 9.47 8.88
N LYS A 380 -22.66 9.54 8.10
CA LYS A 380 -23.99 9.02 8.45
C LYS A 380 -24.08 7.52 8.30
N GLU A 381 -23.36 6.87 7.40
CA GLU A 381 -23.29 5.41 7.35
C GLU A 381 -22.41 4.88 8.49
N ILE A 382 -21.38 5.63 8.89
CA ILE A 382 -20.61 5.42 10.13
C ILE A 382 -21.47 5.68 11.40
N LEU A 383 -22.39 6.65 11.38
CA LEU A 383 -23.29 6.95 12.50
C LEU A 383 -24.59 6.12 12.51
N LYS A 384 -25.03 5.61 11.35
CA LYS A 384 -26.16 4.67 11.24
C LYS A 384 -25.73 3.29 11.68
N THR A 385 -24.47 2.89 11.52
CA THR A 385 -23.96 1.66 12.13
C THR A 385 -23.85 1.75 13.66
N THR A 386 -23.86 2.95 14.24
CA THR A 386 -24.00 3.17 15.69
C THR A 386 -25.48 3.27 16.14
N SER A 387 -26.42 3.73 15.30
CA SER A 387 -27.86 3.80 15.67
C SER A 387 -28.74 2.61 15.23
N TRP A 388 -28.34 1.82 14.21
CA TRP A 388 -29.04 0.57 13.83
C TRP A 388 -29.02 -0.48 14.93
N ARG A 389 -28.12 -0.35 15.91
CA ARG A 389 -28.07 -1.21 17.10
C ARG A 389 -29.17 -0.90 18.12
N GLU A 390 -29.81 0.26 18.08
CA GLU A 390 -30.91 0.59 19.00
C GLU A 390 -32.31 0.29 18.43
N THR A 391 -32.50 0.34 17.11
CA THR A 391 -33.84 0.21 16.49
C THR A 391 -34.22 -1.21 16.06
N GLN A 392 -33.27 -2.07 15.66
CA GLN A 392 -33.56 -3.48 15.29
C GLN A 392 -33.97 -4.35 16.48
N VAL A 393 -33.63 -3.95 17.73
CA VAL A 393 -34.09 -4.64 18.95
C VAL A 393 -35.61 -4.45 19.17
N ARG A 394 -36.27 -3.48 18.52
CA ARG A 394 -37.73 -3.27 18.66
C ARG A 394 -38.60 -3.81 17.51
N GLY A 395 -38.04 -4.06 16.32
CA GLY A 395 -38.83 -4.40 15.12
C GLY A 395 -38.99 -5.90 14.82
N TRP A 396 -38.31 -6.78 15.56
CA TRP A 396 -38.22 -8.22 15.31
C TRP A 396 -39.46 -9.04 15.72
N THR A 397 -40.66 -8.43 15.77
CA THR A 397 -41.88 -9.11 16.25
C THR A 397 -43.08 -9.10 15.31
N SER A 398 -43.06 -8.52 14.09
CA SER A 398 -44.26 -8.61 13.22
C SER A 398 -44.02 -8.82 11.72
N SER A 399 -44.44 -10.02 11.29
CA SER A 399 -45.03 -10.40 10.00
C SER A 399 -44.12 -11.07 8.94
N ARG A 400 -44.45 -12.35 8.71
CA ARG A 400 -44.10 -13.27 7.63
C ARG A 400 -45.31 -13.45 6.70
N SER A 401 -45.06 -14.07 5.53
CA SER A 401 -45.95 -14.79 4.56
C SER A 401 -46.87 -13.92 3.70
N GLU A 402 -47.04 -14.06 2.36
CA GLU A 402 -46.81 -15.15 1.38
C GLU A 402 -46.99 -14.61 -0.11
N PRO A 403 -47.00 -15.41 -1.22
CA PRO A 403 -46.28 -15.12 -2.49
C PRO A 403 -47.20 -14.89 -3.75
N PRO A 404 -46.66 -14.80 -5.01
CA PRO A 404 -47.30 -14.10 -6.13
C PRO A 404 -47.84 -14.98 -7.28
N SER A 405 -48.82 -14.49 -8.05
CA SER A 405 -48.95 -14.80 -9.49
C SER A 405 -49.76 -13.79 -10.33
N SER A 406 -49.22 -13.54 -11.53
CA SER A 406 -49.83 -13.23 -12.83
C SER A 406 -51.07 -12.31 -12.94
N GLN A 407 -50.93 -11.20 -13.66
CA GLN A 407 -51.50 -10.98 -15.00
C GLN A 407 -51.49 -9.48 -15.37
N LEU A 408 -51.23 -9.19 -16.66
CA LEU A 408 -51.79 -8.08 -17.47
C LEU A 408 -51.56 -6.64 -16.93
N THR A 409 -51.03 -5.65 -17.65
CA THR A 409 -51.23 -5.35 -19.08
C THR A 409 -50.39 -4.12 -19.46
N LYS A 410 -49.92 -4.13 -20.72
CA LYS A 410 -49.85 -3.02 -21.69
C LYS A 410 -48.80 -1.90 -21.52
N MET A 411 -47.82 -2.03 -22.43
CA MET A 411 -46.97 -1.01 -23.05
C MET A 411 -47.74 0.19 -23.62
N CYS A 412 -47.11 1.37 -23.53
CA CYS A 412 -46.59 2.12 -24.68
C CYS A 412 -45.20 2.65 -24.31
#